data_AF-A0A355BM46-F1
#
_entry.id   AF-A0A355BM46-F1
#
_cell.length_a   1.000
_cell.length_b   1.000
_cell.length_c   1.000
_cell.angle_alpha   90.00
_cell.angle_beta   90.00
_cell.angle_gamma   90.00
#
_symmetry.space_group_name_H-M   'P 1'
#
loop_
_entity.id
_entity.type
_entity.pdbx_description
1 polymer ?
#
loop_
_entity_poly.entity_id
_entity_poly.type
_entity_poly.pdbx_seq_one_letter_code
_entity_poly.pdbx_strand_id
1 'polypeptide(L)' 'GTPGHSWQFCAASGMSIGHKGMLVAAKVFALATLRFLADANLVTQAKLAFQADTKDTPYVSPLPAVQEPPLTTLQH' A
#
# COMPACT_ATOMS: atom_id res chain seq x y z
N GLY A 1 14.39 -14.35 -8.45
CA GLY A 1 13.73 -13.28 -7.65
C GLY A 1 13.59 -13.78 -6.23
N THR A 2 13.72 -12.90 -5.25
CA THR A 2 13.53 -13.24 -3.83
C THR A 2 12.03 -13.18 -3.49
N PRO A 3 11.45 -14.19 -2.82
CA PRO A 3 10.06 -14.11 -2.38
C PRO A 3 9.82 -12.91 -1.46
N GLY A 4 8.68 -12.23 -1.62
CA GLY A 4 8.21 -11.26 -0.64
C GLY A 4 8.07 -11.91 0.74
N HIS A 5 8.32 -11.15 1.81
CA HIS A 5 8.32 -11.65 3.20
C HIS A 5 9.35 -12.75 3.51
N SER A 6 10.48 -12.76 2.81
CA SER A 6 11.62 -13.60 3.15
C SER A 6 12.70 -12.83 3.91
N TRP A 7 13.52 -13.54 4.70
CA TRP A 7 14.65 -12.95 5.41
C TRP A 7 15.66 -12.31 4.46
N GLN A 8 15.85 -12.91 3.27
CA GLN A 8 16.71 -12.37 2.21
C GLN A 8 16.21 -11.01 1.70
N PHE A 9 14.89 -10.79 1.65
CA PHE A 9 14.30 -9.50 1.31
C PHE A 9 14.58 -8.46 2.41
N CYS A 10 14.38 -8.83 3.68
CA CYS A 10 14.68 -7.98 4.83
C CYS A 10 16.16 -7.57 4.88
N ALA A 11 17.07 -8.54 4.69
CA ALA A 11 18.50 -8.29 4.67
C ALA A 11 18.90 -7.34 3.53
N ALA A 12 18.29 -7.49 2.34
CA ALA A 12 18.56 -6.63 1.20
C ALA A 12 18.00 -5.20 1.39
N SER A 13 16.92 -5.01 2.15
CA SER A 13 16.36 -3.69 2.47
C SER A 13 17.35 -2.81 3.23
N GLY A 14 18.16 -3.38 4.13
CA GLY A 14 19.20 -2.65 4.88
C GLY A 14 20.48 -2.34 4.10
N MET A 15 20.57 -2.81 2.85
CA MET A 15 21.75 -2.63 2.01
C MET A 15 21.56 -1.47 1.02
N SER A 16 22.67 -0.99 0.44
CA SER A 16 22.66 0.15 -0.49
C SER A 16 21.73 -0.06 -1.70
N ILE A 17 21.54 -1.31 -2.15
CA ILE A 17 20.62 -1.66 -3.23
C ILE A 17 19.15 -1.42 -2.83
N GLY A 18 18.77 -1.79 -1.61
CA GLY A 18 17.42 -1.54 -1.06
C GLY A 18 17.14 -0.05 -0.90
N HIS A 19 18.09 0.71 -0.35
CA HIS A 19 17.96 2.16 -0.20
C HIS A 19 17.79 2.88 -1.54
N LYS A 20 18.58 2.51 -2.57
CA LYS A 20 18.44 3.10 -3.90
C LYS A 20 17.07 2.78 -4.53
N GLY A 21 16.60 1.53 -4.39
CA GLY A 21 15.26 1.14 -4.83
C GLY A 21 14.16 1.95 -4.14
N MET A 22 14.25 2.12 -2.82
CA MET A 22 13.31 2.91 -2.03
C MET A 22 13.24 4.37 -2.49
N LEU A 23 14.38 5.02 -2.76
CA LEU A 23 14.41 6.40 -3.25
C LEU A 23 13.76 6.55 -4.63
N VAL A 24 13.94 5.57 -5.52
CA VAL A 24 13.27 5.57 -6.82
C VAL A 24 11.76 5.40 -6.66
N ALA A 25 11.32 4.45 -5.84
CA ALA A 25 9.90 4.24 -5.55
C ALA A 25 9.24 5.51 -4.97
N ALA A 26 9.90 6.17 -4.01
CA ALA A 26 9.42 7.43 -3.43
C ALA A 26 9.21 8.52 -4.49
N LYS A 27 10.17 8.68 -5.42
CA LYS A 27 10.05 9.65 -6.53
C LYS A 27 8.89 9.33 -7.46
N VAL A 28 8.70 8.04 -7.77
CA VAL A 28 7.59 7.58 -8.61
C VAL A 28 6.25 7.90 -7.94
N PHE A 29 6.08 7.59 -6.65
CA PHE A 29 4.86 7.88 -5.92
C PHE A 29 4.59 9.39 -5.82
N ALA A 30 5.61 10.21 -5.57
CA ALA A 30 5.46 11.65 -5.51
C ALA A 30 4.96 12.23 -6.84
N LEU A 31 5.57 11.82 -7.96
CA LEU A 31 5.18 12.28 -9.28
C LEU A 31 3.78 11.76 -9.68
N ALA A 32 3.47 10.50 -9.39
CA ALA A 32 2.15 9.94 -9.63
C ALA A 32 1.07 10.70 -8.85
N THR A 33 1.31 10.97 -7.57
CA THR A 33 0.40 11.73 -6.72
C THR A 33 0.19 13.14 -7.26
N LEU A 34 1.25 13.82 -7.68
CA LEU A 34 1.14 15.16 -8.29
C LEU A 34 0.25 15.14 -9.54
N ARG A 35 0.38 14.12 -10.40
CA ARG A 35 -0.51 13.96 -11.58
C ARG A 35 -1.96 13.76 -11.18
N PHE A 36 -2.24 12.96 -10.16
CA PHE A 36 -3.61 12.77 -9.65
C PHE A 36 -4.18 14.05 -9.05
N LEU A 37 -3.36 14.87 -8.37
CA LEU A 37 -3.81 16.14 -7.81
C LEU A 37 -4.08 17.19 -8.90
N ALA A 38 -3.34 17.16 -10.00
CA ALA A 38 -3.49 18.09 -11.12
C ALA A 38 -4.67 17.77 -12.04
N ASP A 39 -5.11 16.50 -12.10
CA ASP A 39 -6.16 16.04 -13.02
C ASP A 39 -7.21 15.16 -12.31
N ALA A 40 -8.37 15.76 -12.03
CA ALA A 40 -9.50 15.08 -11.40
C ALA A 40 -10.15 14.01 -12.30
N ASN A 41 -9.98 14.10 -13.63
CA ASN A 41 -10.47 13.08 -14.56
C ASN A 41 -9.67 11.78 -14.37
N LEU A 42 -8.35 11.89 -14.21
CA LEU A 42 -7.46 10.76 -13.97
C LEU A 42 -7.86 9.99 -12.68
N VAL A 43 -8.25 10.71 -11.62
CA VAL A 43 -8.79 10.10 -10.39
C VAL A 43 -10.09 9.33 -10.66
N THR A 44 -10.98 9.89 -11.48
CA THR A 44 -12.26 9.28 -11.81
C THR A 44 -12.04 7.98 -12.61
N GLN A 45 -11.19 8.03 -13.63
CA GLN A 45 -10.84 6.84 -14.42
C GLN A 45 -10.18 5.76 -13.57
N ALA A 46 -9.26 6.13 -12.67
CA ALA A 46 -8.60 5.16 -11.79
C ALA A 46 -9.60 4.45 -10.86
N LYS A 47 -10.61 5.17 -10.33
CA LYS A 47 -11.66 4.57 -9.52
C LYS A 47 -12.54 3.61 -10.33
N LEU A 48 -12.91 3.98 -11.56
CA LEU A 48 -13.71 3.12 -12.44
C LEU A 48 -12.95 1.83 -12.79
N ALA A 49 -11.66 1.95 -13.14
CA ALA A 49 -10.82 0.80 -13.41
C ALA A 49 -10.72 -0.12 -12.20
N PHE A 50 -10.45 0.42 -11.01
CA PHE A 50 -10.39 -0.37 -9.77
C PHE A 50 -11.69 -1.12 -9.50
N GLN A 51 -12.84 -0.45 -9.62
CA GLN A 51 -14.15 -1.09 -9.42
C GLN A 51 -14.42 -2.21 -10.44
N ALA A 52 -14.00 -2.03 -11.69
CA ALA A 52 -14.13 -3.06 -12.71
C ALA A 52 -13.24 -4.27 -12.41
N ASP A 53 -11.98 -4.02 -12.05
CA ASP A 53 -10.97 -5.06 -11.79
C ASP A 53 -11.28 -5.86 -10.51
N THR A 54 -11.83 -5.23 -9.48
CA THR A 54 -12.18 -5.90 -8.21
C THR A 54 -13.64 -6.33 -8.13
N LYS A 55 -14.40 -6.25 -9.24
CA LYS A 55 -15.84 -6.54 -9.23
C LYS A 55 -16.15 -7.95 -8.74
N ASP A 56 -15.35 -8.93 -9.16
CA ASP A 56 -15.56 -10.35 -8.83
C ASP A 56 -14.96 -10.73 -7.46
N THR A 57 -14.08 -9.90 -6.92
CA THR A 57 -13.38 -10.12 -5.64
C THR A 57 -13.36 -8.84 -4.79
N PRO A 58 -14.54 -8.34 -4.38
CA PRO A 58 -14.62 -7.13 -3.55
C PRO A 58 -13.91 -7.37 -2.22
N TYR A 59 -13.15 -6.37 -1.76
CA TYR A 59 -12.52 -6.43 -0.46
C TYR A 59 -13.58 -6.54 0.65
N VAL A 60 -13.45 -7.58 1.48
CA VAL A 60 -14.22 -7.76 2.70
C VAL A 60 -13.26 -7.65 3.88
N SER A 61 -13.55 -6.74 4.81
CA SER A 61 -12.76 -6.61 6.03
C SER A 61 -12.76 -7.93 6.80
N PRO A 62 -11.60 -8.50 7.17
CA PRO A 62 -11.54 -9.67 8.03
C PRO A 62 -11.89 -9.32 9.49
N LEU A 63 -11.95 -8.02 9.83
CA LEU A 63 -12.33 -7.54 11.14
C LEU A 63 -13.85 -7.37 11.24
N PRO A 64 -14.45 -7.66 12.40
CA PRO A 64 -15.86 -7.38 12.65
C PRO A 64 -16.15 -5.87 12.54
N ALA A 65 -17.39 -5.52 12.17
CA ALA A 65 -17.81 -4.15 11.88
C ALA A 65 -17.63 -3.18 13.07
N VAL A 66 -17.69 -3.71 14.29
CA VAL A 66 -17.38 -2.99 15.52
C VAL A 66 -16.40 -3.85 16.31
N GLN A 67 -15.15 -3.40 16.38
CA GLN A 67 -14.14 -3.93 17.26
C GLN A 67 -13.74 -2.81 18.20
N GLU A 68 -14.09 -2.91 19.48
CA GLU A 68 -13.56 -1.97 20.47
C GLU A 68 -12.05 -2.23 20.66
N PRO A 69 -11.24 -1.17 20.81
CA PRO A 69 -9.82 -1.33 21.13
C PRO A 69 -9.68 -2.13 22.43
N PRO A 70 -8.72 -3.06 22.54
CA PRO A 70 -8.44 -3.73 23.81
C PRO A 70 -7.79 -2.72 24.77
N LEU A 71 -8.61 -1.94 25.48
CA LEU A 71 -8.16 -0.93 26.45
C LEU A 71 -7.65 -1.55 27.77
N THR A 72 -7.83 -2.85 27.95
CA THR A 72 -7.41 -3.60 29.15
C THR A 72 -5.90 -3.87 29.21
N THR A 73 -5.17 -3.74 28.10
CA THR A 73 -3.72 -4.05 28.05
C THR A 73 -2.84 -2.95 28.66
N LEU A 74 -3.39 -1.77 28.98
CA LEU A 74 -2.66 -0.64 29.58
C LEU A 74 -2.79 -0.55 31.11
N GLN A 75 -3.46 -1.53 31.74
CA GLN A 75 -3.73 -1.55 33.19
C GLN A 75 -2.79 -2.48 33.98
N HIS A 76 -1.75 -3.02 33.34
CA HIS A 76 -0.71 -3.85 33.94
C HIS A 76 0.67 -3.23 33.78
#